data_AF-A0A519QDG0-F1
#
_entry.id   AF-A0A519QDG0-F1
#
_cell.length_a   1.000
_cell.length_b   1.000
_cell.length_c   1.000
_cell.angle_alpha   90.00
_cell.angle_beta   90.00
_cell.angle_gamma   90.00
#
_symmetry.space_group_name_H-M   'P 1'
#
loop_
_entity.id
_entity.type
_entity.pdbx_description
1 polymer ?
#
loop_
_entity_poly.entity_id
_entity_poly.type
_entity_poly.pdbx_seq_one_letter_code
_entity_poly.pdbx_strand_id
1 'polypeptide(L)'
;MDKLFTHLASVTSKIAGRPWTFMACLGIVILWAVSGPIFKFNETWQLVINTGTTIITFLMVFLIQNTQNRDSAAIHAKIDELLHAVRSADERFIGIERLTDKELDVILQEVEGRAQRLHKQGLPRVATRAEDARADAKAAEKGKGSQAARKPRGKA
;
A
#
# COMPACT_ATOMS: atom_id res chain seq x y z
N MET A 1 -10.69 -3.21 25.43
CA MET A 1 -9.22 -3.15 25.51
C MET A 1 -8.59 -2.48 24.29
N ASP A 2 -9.22 -2.56 23.12
CA ASP A 2 -8.70 -2.04 21.84
C ASP A 2 -8.37 -0.54 21.83
N LYS A 3 -9.19 0.28 22.51
CA LYS A 3 -8.94 1.73 22.60
C LYS A 3 -7.68 2.07 23.40
N LEU A 4 -7.38 1.32 24.46
CA LEU A 4 -6.20 1.53 25.30
C LEU A 4 -4.93 1.10 24.56
N PHE A 5 -4.95 -0.07 23.92
CA PHE A 5 -3.84 -0.55 23.10
C PHE A 5 -3.58 0.40 21.91
N THR A 6 -4.64 0.84 21.23
CA THR A 6 -4.52 1.80 20.11
C THR A 6 -3.98 3.15 20.57
N HIS A 7 -4.40 3.62 21.75
CA HIS A 7 -3.87 4.85 22.32
C HIS A 7 -2.40 4.73 22.68
N LEU A 8 -2.01 3.66 23.38
CA LEU A 8 -0.62 3.38 23.72
C LEU A 8 0.25 3.22 22.47
N ALA A 9 -0.18 2.46 21.47
CA ALA A 9 0.53 2.29 20.21
C ALA A 9 0.71 3.63 19.47
N SER A 10 -0.34 4.45 19.41
CA SER A 10 -0.26 5.77 18.76
C SER A 10 0.66 6.74 19.49
N VAL A 11 0.62 6.76 20.83
CA VAL A 11 1.49 7.60 21.66
C VAL A 11 2.94 7.14 21.55
N THR A 12 3.20 5.84 21.69
CA THR A 12 4.55 5.28 21.57
C THR A 12 5.13 5.49 20.18
N SER A 13 4.35 5.28 19.12
CA SER A 13 4.78 5.55 17.73
C SER A 13 5.15 7.03 17.53
N LYS A 14 4.31 7.96 18.02
CA LYS A 14 4.60 9.40 17.96
C LYS A 14 5.84 9.80 18.73
N ILE A 15 6.06 9.21 19.91
CA ILE A 15 7.24 9.50 20.73
C ILE A 15 8.48 8.91 20.05
N ALA A 16 8.43 7.64 19.63
CA ALA A 16 9.54 6.97 18.98
C ALA A 16 9.97 7.63 17.67
N GLY A 17 9.03 8.23 16.91
CA GLY A 17 9.32 8.94 15.67
C GLY A 17 9.93 10.34 15.84
N ARG A 18 10.08 10.86 17.07
CA ARG A 18 10.65 12.21 17.29
C ARG A 18 12.19 12.16 17.27
N PRO A 19 12.86 13.11 16.58
CA PRO A 19 14.32 13.21 16.58
C PRO A 19 14.94 13.29 18.00
N TRP A 20 14.26 13.96 18.92
CA TRP A 20 14.68 14.06 20.33
C TRP A 20 14.73 12.70 21.04
N THR A 21 13.81 11.78 20.71
CA THR A 21 13.81 10.43 21.28
C THR A 21 14.98 9.62 20.77
N PHE A 22 15.33 9.76 19.48
CA PHE A 22 16.55 9.16 18.94
C PHE A 22 17.80 9.67 19.66
N MET A 23 17.92 10.98 19.88
CA MET A 23 19.04 11.57 20.63
C MET A 23 19.10 11.04 22.07
N ALA A 24 17.96 10.90 22.74
CA ALA A 24 17.89 10.32 24.09
C ALA A 24 18.33 8.85 24.11
N CYS A 25 17.84 8.02 23.18
CA CYS A 25 18.25 6.62 23.03
C CYS A 25 19.75 6.51 22.75
N LEU A 26 20.30 7.36 21.87
CA LEU A 26 21.73 7.40 21.59
C LEU A 26 22.53 7.77 22.85
N GLY A 27 22.07 8.75 23.63
CA GLY A 27 22.65 9.10 24.92
C GLY A 27 22.68 7.94 25.91
N ILE A 28 21.60 7.16 25.98
CA ILE A 28 21.54 5.95 26.83
C ILE A 28 22.57 4.92 26.38
N VAL A 29 22.70 4.67 25.06
CA VAL A 29 23.69 3.73 24.53
C VAL A 29 25.11 4.20 24.83
N ILE A 30 25.40 5.50 24.69
CA ILE A 30 26.70 6.08 25.03
C ILE A 30 26.99 5.93 26.53
N LEU A 31 26.02 6.24 27.40
CA LEU A 31 26.18 6.11 28.85
C LEU A 31 26.42 4.66 29.27
N TRP A 32 25.68 3.73 28.65
CA TRP A 32 25.93 2.30 28.83
C TRP A 32 27.35 1.91 28.37
N ALA A 33 27.80 2.35 27.20
CA ALA A 33 29.15 2.08 26.69
C ALA A 33 30.25 2.60 27.63
N VAL A 34 30.08 3.82 28.16
CA VAL A 34 31.00 4.45 29.12
C VAL A 34 30.99 3.76 30.49
N SER A 35 29.90 3.09 30.87
CA SER A 35 29.86 2.25 32.07
C SER A 35 30.65 0.94 31.92
N GLY A 36 30.92 0.49 30.69
CA GLY A 36 31.59 -0.79 30.40
C GLY A 36 32.94 -0.99 31.10
N PRO A 37 33.87 -0.01 31.09
CA PRO A 37 35.14 -0.09 31.82
C PRO A 37 35.00 -0.31 33.33
N ILE A 38 33.95 0.27 33.97
CA ILE A 38 33.68 0.08 35.40
C ILE A 38 33.29 -1.38 35.69
N PHE A 39 32.50 -1.98 34.80
CA PHE A 39 32.04 -3.37 34.89
C PHE A 39 32.98 -4.37 34.21
N LYS A 40 34.18 -3.94 33.77
CA LYS A 40 35.16 -4.75 33.04
C LYS A 40 34.58 -5.47 31.82
N PHE A 41 33.56 -4.88 31.18
CA PHE A 41 32.85 -5.46 30.04
C PHE A 41 32.35 -6.90 30.28
N ASN A 42 31.90 -7.20 31.50
CA ASN A 42 31.47 -8.54 31.88
C ASN A 42 30.18 -9.01 31.16
N GLU A 43 29.90 -10.32 31.24
CA GLU A 43 28.73 -10.94 30.62
C GLU A 43 27.40 -10.34 31.09
N THR A 44 27.29 -9.97 32.36
CA THR A 44 26.07 -9.35 32.90
C THR A 44 25.80 -7.98 32.29
N TRP A 45 26.85 -7.18 32.07
CA TRP A 45 26.75 -5.85 31.46
C TRP A 45 26.28 -5.92 30.00
N GLN A 46 26.76 -6.92 29.25
CA GLN A 46 26.28 -7.19 27.89
C GLN A 46 24.86 -7.75 27.86
N LEU A 47 24.55 -8.68 28.78
CA LEU A 47 23.24 -9.32 28.87
C LEU A 47 22.13 -8.29 29.09
N VAL A 48 22.34 -7.30 29.97
CA VAL A 48 21.32 -6.28 30.29
C VAL A 48 20.89 -5.50 29.05
N ILE A 49 21.83 -5.01 28.23
CA ILE A 49 21.44 -4.24 27.03
C ILE A 49 20.83 -5.13 25.95
N ASN A 50 21.35 -6.35 25.79
CA ASN A 50 20.89 -7.28 24.77
C ASN A 50 19.46 -7.74 25.08
N THR A 51 19.22 -8.22 26.29
CA THR A 51 17.89 -8.65 26.75
C THR A 51 16.92 -7.48 26.76
N GLY A 52 17.32 -6.30 27.26
CA GLY A 52 16.45 -5.12 27.31
C GLY A 52 16.03 -4.65 25.92
N THR A 53 16.98 -4.50 25.01
CA THR A 53 16.70 -4.05 23.64
C THR A 53 15.86 -5.07 22.88
N THR A 54 16.09 -6.37 23.10
CA THR A 54 15.30 -7.44 22.48
C THR A 54 13.84 -7.38 22.91
N ILE A 55 13.55 -7.22 24.21
CA ILE A 55 12.18 -7.07 24.72
C ILE A 55 11.52 -5.83 24.12
N ILE A 56 12.21 -4.68 24.15
CA ILE A 56 11.69 -3.42 23.60
C ILE A 56 11.40 -3.59 22.10
N THR A 57 12.32 -4.19 21.34
CA THR A 57 12.16 -4.41 19.90
C THR A 57 10.97 -5.33 19.62
N PHE A 58 10.83 -6.42 20.37
CA PHE A 58 9.71 -7.35 20.22
C PHE A 58 8.36 -6.65 20.46
N LEU A 59 8.26 -5.87 21.53
CA LEU A 59 7.06 -5.05 21.80
C LEU A 59 6.85 -4.00 20.71
N MET A 60 7.91 -3.36 20.24
CA MET A 60 7.86 -2.33 19.21
C MET A 60 7.32 -2.87 17.89
N VAL A 61 7.66 -4.10 17.50
CA VAL A 61 7.11 -4.75 16.29
C VAL A 61 5.57 -4.78 16.35
N PHE A 62 4.98 -5.19 17.47
CA PHE A 62 3.51 -5.20 17.62
C PHE A 62 2.91 -3.78 17.60
N LEU A 63 3.56 -2.81 18.25
CA LEU A 63 3.08 -1.43 18.26
C LEU A 63 3.14 -0.78 16.87
N ILE A 64 4.23 -1.03 16.14
CA ILE A 64 4.41 -0.59 14.75
C ILE A 64 3.35 -1.27 13.88
N GLN A 65 3.18 -2.59 13.96
CA GLN A 65 2.19 -3.31 13.16
C GLN A 65 0.76 -2.81 13.42
N ASN A 66 0.38 -2.54 14.67
CA ASN A 66 -0.94 -2.00 14.97
C ASN A 66 -1.16 -0.60 14.37
N THR A 67 -0.15 0.27 14.50
CA THR A 67 -0.23 1.63 13.95
C THR A 67 -0.25 1.59 12.42
N GLN A 68 0.63 0.80 11.82
CA GLN A 68 0.71 0.60 10.37
C GLN A 68 -0.58 -0.02 9.80
N ASN A 69 -1.13 -1.05 10.42
CA ASN A 69 -2.37 -1.68 9.97
C ASN A 69 -3.54 -0.68 9.95
N ARG A 70 -3.64 0.14 11.00
CA ARG A 70 -4.68 1.18 11.08
C ARG A 70 -4.46 2.28 10.05
N ASP A 71 -3.23 2.74 9.89
CA ASP A 71 -2.90 3.81 8.94
C ASP A 71 -3.09 3.34 7.49
N SER A 72 -2.72 2.10 7.16
CA SER A 72 -3.01 1.45 5.88
C SER A 72 -4.51 1.40 5.61
N ALA A 73 -5.31 0.92 6.55
CA ALA A 73 -6.77 0.87 6.39
C ALA A 73 -7.40 2.26 6.15
N ALA A 74 -6.88 3.29 6.83
CA ALA A 74 -7.32 4.66 6.62
C ALA A 74 -6.90 5.22 5.24
N ILE A 75 -5.74 4.83 4.74
CA ILE A 75 -5.29 5.18 3.38
C ILE A 75 -6.17 4.49 2.33
N HIS A 76 -6.43 3.19 2.46
CA HIS A 76 -7.33 2.44 1.57
C HIS A 76 -8.72 3.10 1.51
N ALA A 77 -9.34 3.39 2.65
CA ALA A 77 -10.64 4.03 2.69
C ALA A 77 -10.65 5.43 2.01
N LYS A 78 -9.58 6.21 2.13
CA LYS A 78 -9.47 7.51 1.45
C LYS A 78 -9.33 7.35 -0.06
N ILE A 79 -8.57 6.35 -0.52
CA ILE A 79 -8.39 6.06 -1.95
C ILE A 79 -9.71 5.54 -2.55
N ASP A 80 -10.42 4.68 -1.82
CA ASP A 80 -11.73 4.17 -2.22
C ASP A 80 -12.74 5.31 -2.41
N GLU A 81 -12.77 6.27 -1.48
CA GLU A 81 -13.61 7.47 -1.60
C GLU A 81 -13.22 8.32 -2.82
N LEU A 82 -11.92 8.52 -3.08
CA LEU A 82 -11.46 9.22 -4.28
C LEU A 82 -11.86 8.48 -5.56
N LEU A 83 -11.81 7.15 -5.55
CA LEU A 83 -12.18 6.33 -6.69
C LEU A 83 -13.69 6.39 -6.94
N HIS A 84 -14.49 6.40 -5.89
CA HIS A 84 -15.94 6.59 -6.00
C HIS A 84 -16.30 8.00 -6.49
N ALA A 85 -15.57 9.04 -6.06
CA ALA A 85 -15.83 10.42 -6.45
C ALA A 85 -15.47 10.73 -7.93
N VAL A 86 -14.53 9.98 -8.53
CA VAL A 86 -14.09 10.19 -9.91
C VAL A 86 -15.00 9.45 -10.88
N ARG A 87 -15.81 10.18 -11.65
CA ARG A 87 -16.79 9.61 -12.61
C ARG A 87 -16.19 8.64 -13.64
N SER A 88 -14.90 8.78 -13.94
CA SER A 88 -14.17 7.92 -14.88
C SER A 88 -13.20 6.97 -14.16
N ALA A 89 -13.44 6.61 -12.90
CA ALA A 89 -12.64 5.61 -12.22
C ALA A 89 -13.23 4.21 -12.37
N ASP A 90 -12.45 3.18 -12.04
CA ASP A 90 -12.89 1.79 -12.04
C ASP A 90 -13.34 1.39 -10.63
N GLU A 91 -14.63 1.44 -10.33
CA GLU A 91 -15.11 1.09 -8.98
C GLU A 91 -14.77 -0.35 -8.56
N ARG A 92 -14.39 -1.23 -9.50
CA ARG A 92 -13.91 -2.59 -9.20
C ARG A 92 -12.64 -2.65 -8.35
N PHE A 93 -11.89 -1.55 -8.20
CA PHE A 93 -10.70 -1.50 -7.34
C PHE A 93 -11.04 -1.09 -5.89
N ILE A 94 -12.28 -0.66 -5.61
CA ILE A 94 -12.71 -0.37 -4.24
C ILE A 94 -12.67 -1.68 -3.44
N GLY A 95 -11.93 -1.69 -2.33
CA GLY A 95 -11.79 -2.87 -1.48
C GLY A 95 -11.07 -4.06 -2.13
N ILE A 96 -10.24 -3.81 -3.16
CA ILE A 96 -9.51 -4.86 -3.89
C ILE A 96 -8.61 -5.70 -2.99
N GLU A 97 -8.12 -5.14 -1.88
CA GLU A 97 -7.28 -5.82 -0.88
C GLU A 97 -8.00 -6.94 -0.10
N ARG A 98 -9.32 -7.04 -0.24
CA ARG A 98 -10.13 -8.10 0.40
C ARG A 98 -10.42 -9.27 -0.52
N LEU A 99 -10.01 -9.20 -1.79
CA LEU A 99 -10.18 -10.27 -2.75
C LEU A 99 -9.26 -11.45 -2.42
N THR A 100 -9.65 -12.63 -2.88
CA THR A 100 -8.74 -13.78 -2.87
C THR A 100 -7.60 -13.58 -3.87
N ASP A 101 -6.47 -14.25 -3.67
CA ASP A 101 -5.32 -14.16 -4.59
C ASP A 101 -5.70 -14.45 -6.05
N LYS A 102 -6.61 -15.40 -6.27
CA LYS A 102 -7.09 -15.76 -7.62
C LYS A 102 -7.92 -14.63 -8.25
N GLU A 103 -8.79 -14.00 -7.48
CA GLU A 103 -9.61 -12.87 -7.96
C GLU A 103 -8.75 -11.63 -8.22
N LEU A 104 -7.79 -11.37 -7.33
CA LEU A 104 -6.84 -10.28 -7.46
C LEU A 104 -5.95 -10.45 -8.71
N ASP A 105 -5.46 -11.66 -8.98
CA ASP A 105 -4.63 -11.96 -10.16
C ASP A 105 -5.34 -11.63 -11.48
N VAL A 106 -6.64 -11.94 -11.59
CA VAL A 106 -7.43 -11.60 -12.79
C VAL A 106 -7.44 -10.09 -13.04
N ILE A 107 -7.62 -9.29 -11.98
CA ILE A 107 -7.64 -7.82 -12.09
C ILE A 107 -6.24 -7.29 -12.43
N LEU A 108 -5.20 -7.83 -11.80
CA LEU A 108 -3.81 -7.46 -12.08
C LEU A 108 -3.42 -7.73 -13.54
N GLN A 109 -3.80 -8.90 -14.09
CA GLN A 109 -3.59 -9.22 -15.50
C GLN A 109 -4.32 -8.23 -16.43
N GLU A 110 -5.53 -7.79 -16.09
CA GLU A 110 -6.27 -6.79 -16.88
C GLU A 110 -5.57 -5.40 -16.84
N VAL A 111 -5.01 -5.03 -15.69
CA VAL A 111 -4.21 -3.79 -15.53
C VAL A 111 -2.94 -3.86 -16.36
N GLU A 112 -2.20 -4.96 -16.26
CA GLU A 112 -0.96 -5.14 -16.99
C GLU A 112 -1.21 -5.14 -18.51
N GLY A 113 -2.26 -5.84 -18.95
CA GLY A 113 -2.69 -5.82 -20.35
C GLY A 113 -3.03 -4.41 -20.86
N ARG A 114 -3.68 -3.58 -20.04
CA ARG A 114 -3.93 -2.15 -20.37
C ARG A 114 -2.63 -1.36 -20.48
N ALA A 115 -1.72 -1.50 -19.51
CA ALA A 115 -0.44 -0.80 -19.50
C ALA A 115 0.40 -1.15 -20.74
N GLN A 116 0.43 -2.43 -21.13
CA GLN A 116 1.13 -2.88 -22.33
C GLN A 116 0.52 -2.31 -23.62
N ARG A 117 -0.80 -2.18 -23.72
CA ARG A 117 -1.47 -1.53 -24.87
C ARG A 117 -1.07 -0.06 -25.01
N LEU A 118 -1.06 0.69 -23.91
CA LEU A 118 -0.65 2.10 -23.87
C LEU A 118 0.82 2.28 -24.28
N HIS A 119 1.71 1.40 -23.78
CA HIS A 119 3.13 1.43 -24.15
C HIS A 119 3.34 1.22 -25.67
N LYS A 120 2.59 0.29 -26.28
CA LYS A 120 2.69 -0.03 -27.71
C LYS A 120 2.11 1.06 -28.62
N GLN A 121 1.09 1.79 -28.16
CA GLN A 121 0.40 2.82 -28.96
C GLN A 121 1.01 4.23 -28.82
N GLY A 122 1.95 4.41 -27.88
CA GLY A 122 2.44 5.73 -27.47
C GLY A 122 1.47 6.39 -26.49
N LEU A 123 1.99 6.95 -25.39
CA LEU A 123 1.17 7.52 -24.31
C LEU A 123 0.26 8.66 -24.84
N PRO A 124 -1.07 8.59 -24.66
CA PRO A 124 -1.93 9.74 -24.87
C PRO A 124 -1.58 10.85 -23.88
N ARG A 125 -1.59 12.13 -24.31
CA ARG A 125 -1.17 13.26 -23.46
C ARG A 125 -1.97 13.42 -22.17
N VAL A 126 -3.19 12.88 -22.09
CA VAL A 126 -3.99 12.77 -20.86
C VAL A 126 -4.94 11.57 -21.00
N ALA A 127 -4.42 10.34 -20.98
CA ALA A 127 -5.29 9.14 -21.04
C ALA A 127 -6.20 9.07 -19.81
N THR A 128 -7.38 9.67 -19.89
CA THR A 128 -8.43 9.45 -18.90
C THR A 128 -9.26 8.25 -19.34
N ARG A 129 -9.72 7.44 -18.39
CA ARG A 129 -10.60 6.28 -18.68
C ARG A 129 -11.85 6.67 -19.49
N ALA A 130 -12.30 7.93 -19.39
CA ALA A 130 -13.38 8.46 -20.22
C ALA A 130 -13.01 8.52 -21.70
N GLU A 131 -11.75 8.78 -22.04
CA GLU A 131 -11.22 8.74 -23.40
C GLU A 131 -11.08 7.30 -23.89
N ASP A 132 -10.58 6.38 -23.07
CA ASP A 132 -10.50 4.95 -23.39
C ASP A 132 -11.89 4.35 -23.65
N ALA A 133 -12.87 4.61 -22.77
CA ALA A 133 -14.24 4.14 -22.96
C ALA A 133 -14.90 4.71 -24.22
N ARG A 134 -14.60 5.97 -24.58
CA ARG A 134 -15.06 6.58 -25.84
C ARG A 134 -14.36 5.96 -27.05
N ALA A 135 -13.08 5.62 -26.94
CA ALA A 135 -12.33 4.95 -28.01
C ALA A 135 -12.85 3.53 -28.25
N ASP A 136 -13.08 2.76 -27.17
CA ASP A 136 -13.64 1.40 -27.22
C ASP A 136 -15.07 1.40 -27.79
N ALA A 137 -15.92 2.35 -27.37
CA ALA A 137 -17.26 2.50 -27.93
C ALA A 137 -17.23 2.81 -29.44
N LYS A 138 -16.35 3.72 -29.88
CA LYS A 138 -16.14 4.03 -31.30
C LYS A 138 -15.59 2.84 -32.09
N ALA A 139 -14.70 2.04 -31.50
CA ALA A 139 -14.18 0.84 -32.13
C ALA A 139 -15.27 -0.24 -32.28
N ALA A 140 -16.13 -0.41 -31.27
CA ALA A 140 -17.27 -1.33 -31.32
C ALA A 140 -18.32 -0.92 -32.36
N GLU A 141 -18.62 0.38 -32.50
CA GLU A 141 -19.50 0.87 -33.57
C GLU A 141 -18.94 0.65 -34.97
N LYS A 142 -17.64 0.90 -35.19
CA LYS A 142 -16.97 0.61 -36.47
C LYS A 142 -17.01 -0.87 -36.82
N GLY A 143 -16.84 -1.76 -35.84
CA GLY A 143 -16.94 -3.21 -36.04
C GLY A 143 -18.34 -3.67 -36.47
N LYS A 144 -19.40 -3.09 -35.89
CA LYS A 144 -20.80 -3.38 -36.26
C LYS A 144 -21.15 -2.89 -37.67
N GLY A 145 -20.68 -1.70 -38.06
CA GLY A 145 -20.87 -1.18 -39.43
C GLY A 145 -20.19 -2.07 -40.49
N SER A 146 -19.02 -2.62 -40.18
CA SER A 146 -18.31 -3.53 -41.08
C SER A 146 -18.95 -4.93 -41.19
N GLN A 147 -19.65 -5.41 -40.15
CA GLN A 147 -20.40 -6.69 -40.21
C GLN A 147 -21.74 -6.54 -40.94
N ALA A 148 -22.44 -5.41 -40.79
CA ALA A 148 -23.70 -5.15 -41.48
C ALA A 148 -23.52 -5.05 -43.02
N ALA A 149 -22.38 -4.53 -43.47
CA ALA A 149 -22.03 -4.46 -44.90
C ALA A 149 -21.66 -5.81 -45.54
N ARG A 150 -21.49 -6.88 -44.74
CA ARG A 150 -20.97 -8.18 -45.20
C ARG A 150 -22.06 -9.27 -45.34
N LYS A 151 -23.34 -8.95 -45.12
CA LYS A 151 -24.46 -9.90 -45.28
C LYS A 151 -24.78 -10.05 -46.79
N PRO A 152 -24.55 -11.22 -47.42
CA PRO A 152 -24.72 -11.36 -48.86
C PRO A 152 -26.21 -11.35 -49.21
N ARG A 153 -26.57 -10.51 -50.18
CA ARG A 153 -27.88 -10.44 -50.84
C ARG A 153 -28.17 -11.81 -51.45
N GLY A 154 -29.35 -12.35 -51.14
CA GLY A 154 -29.71 -13.76 -51.34
C GLY A 154 -29.68 -14.29 -52.77
N LYS A 155 -29.78 -15.61 -52.88
CA LYS A 155 -30.24 -16.30 -54.08
C LYS A 155 -31.43 -17.18 -53.70
N ALA A 156 -32.59 -16.78 -54.20
CA ALA A 156 -33.72 -17.67 -54.49
C ALA A 156 -33.42 -18.41 -55.80
#